data_AF-A0A918DSR5-F1
#
_entry.id   AF-A0A918DSR5-F1
#
_cell.length_a   1.000
_cell.length_b   1.000
_cell.length_c   1.000
_cell.angle_alpha   90.00
_cell.angle_beta   90.00
_cell.angle_gamma   90.00
#
_symmetry.space_group_name_H-M   'P 1'
#
loop_
_entity.id
_entity.type
_entity.pdbx_description
1 polymer ?
#
loop_
_entity_poly.entity_id
_entity_poly.type
_entity_poly.pdbx_seq_one_letter_code
_entity_poly.pdbx_strand_id
1 'polypeptide(L)'
;MSSGNLGWPFWGALTVISGMVDAITYTALGQVFAGNMTGNLLIMGFAAGGVSQLSVVATLISLVSFVVGAALGGQLTARVGDVGRRLRIAFPAESALHVIAAVAAFQLPVKTAAGQYALIVILAVTMGARNTVVRRLKIADINTTVITGTLTNLAADSPFGTGASTRSGRRAGQIGALVVGAFAGTVCLLKLGLPWALTIMAIFSCLTTAGHIVFDAVRARSGPR
;
A
#
# COMPACT_ATOMS: atom_id res chain seq x y z
N MET A 1 10.67 -2.51 25.80
CA MET A 1 9.41 -2.12 25.13
C MET A 1 9.50 -0.64 24.76
N SER A 2 9.83 -0.35 23.50
CA SER A 2 9.76 1.00 22.92
C SER A 2 9.25 0.79 21.51
N SER A 3 8.09 1.35 21.19
CA SER A 3 7.64 1.55 19.81
C SER A 3 8.85 1.96 18.94
N GLY A 4 9.05 1.35 17.78
CA GLY A 4 8.16 1.63 16.67
C GLY A 4 8.30 3.07 16.15
N ASN A 5 9.34 3.82 16.53
CA ASN A 5 9.71 5.11 15.92
C ASN A 5 10.30 4.90 14.52
N LEU A 6 9.55 4.24 13.62
CA LEU A 6 9.73 4.51 12.21
C LEU A 6 9.31 5.96 12.00
N GLY A 7 10.24 6.79 11.52
CA GLY A 7 10.02 8.21 11.31
C GLY A 7 8.88 8.45 10.32
N TRP A 8 8.26 9.63 10.42
CA TRP A 8 7.24 10.06 9.46
C TRP A 8 7.64 9.91 7.98
N PRO A 9 8.92 10.13 7.56
CA PRO A 9 9.33 9.92 6.18
C PRO A 9 9.11 8.49 5.67
N PHE A 10 9.36 7.48 6.50
CA PHE A 10 9.16 6.08 6.11
C PHE A 10 7.67 5.78 5.88
N TRP A 11 6.82 6.26 6.79
CA TRP A 11 5.36 6.10 6.66
C TRP A 11 4.79 6.87 5.47
N GLY A 12 5.31 8.06 5.21
CA GLY A 12 5.00 8.83 4.01
C GLY A 12 5.35 8.06 2.74
N ALA A 13 6.56 7.48 2.67
CA ALA A 13 7.00 6.67 1.53
C ALA A 13 6.09 5.45 1.28
N LEU A 14 5.73 4.69 2.33
CA LEU A 14 4.76 3.60 2.20
C LEU A 14 3.39 4.08 1.70
N THR A 15 2.95 5.27 2.12
CA THR A 15 1.69 5.86 1.67
C THR A 15 1.75 6.29 0.20
N VAL A 16 2.88 6.85 -0.24
CA VAL A 16 3.14 7.14 -1.65
C VAL A 16 3.11 5.84 -2.47
N ILE A 17 3.80 4.77 -2.04
CA ILE A 17 3.77 3.46 -2.69
C ILE A 17 2.32 2.94 -2.79
N SER A 18 1.53 3.09 -1.72
CA SER A 18 0.12 2.71 -1.73
C SER A 18 -0.67 3.42 -2.82
N GLY A 19 -0.53 4.75 -2.90
CA GLY A 19 -1.19 5.56 -3.93
C GLY A 19 -0.74 5.15 -5.34
N MET A 20 0.55 4.88 -5.54
CA MET A 20 1.07 4.41 -6.83
C MET A 20 0.46 3.08 -7.24
N VAL A 21 0.46 2.08 -6.35
CA VAL A 21 -0.11 0.76 -6.61
C VAL A 21 -1.58 0.89 -6.99
N ASP A 22 -2.37 1.61 -6.19
CA ASP A 22 -3.81 1.77 -6.41
C ASP A 22 -4.12 2.54 -7.71
N ALA A 23 -3.33 3.57 -8.04
CA ALA A 23 -3.49 4.28 -9.30
C ALA A 23 -3.15 3.42 -10.52
N ILE A 24 -2.08 2.63 -10.44
CA ILE A 24 -1.68 1.71 -11.52
C ILE A 24 -2.75 0.64 -11.70
N THR A 25 -3.22 0.01 -10.61
CA THR A 25 -4.22 -1.05 -10.71
C THR A 25 -5.56 -0.53 -11.22
N TYR A 26 -5.98 0.65 -10.76
CA TYR A 26 -7.25 1.23 -11.20
C TYR A 26 -7.19 1.66 -12.67
N THR A 27 -6.08 2.25 -13.11
CA THR A 27 -5.99 2.82 -14.47
C THR A 27 -5.66 1.75 -15.52
N ALA A 28 -4.85 0.74 -15.19
CA ALA A 28 -4.38 -0.25 -16.17
C ALA A 28 -4.83 -1.69 -15.92
N LEU A 29 -5.29 -2.04 -14.71
CA LEU A 29 -5.57 -3.42 -14.33
C LEU A 29 -7.03 -3.62 -13.91
N GLY A 30 -7.97 -3.22 -14.76
CA GLY A 30 -9.39 -3.60 -14.64
C GLY A 30 -10.19 -2.76 -13.68
N GLN A 31 -9.76 -1.53 -13.42
CA GLN A 31 -10.48 -0.57 -12.58
C GLN A 31 -10.75 -1.08 -11.17
N VAL A 32 -9.75 -1.77 -10.60
CA VAL A 32 -9.75 -2.24 -9.21
C VAL A 32 -8.64 -1.58 -8.40
N PHE A 33 -8.81 -1.53 -7.10
CA PHE A 33 -7.78 -1.15 -6.14
C PHE A 33 -7.07 -2.41 -5.63
N ALA A 34 -5.78 -2.32 -5.31
CA ALA A 34 -5.07 -3.40 -4.62
C ALA A 34 -5.03 -3.18 -3.10
N GLY A 35 -5.09 -1.93 -2.65
CA GLY A 35 -5.05 -1.53 -1.24
C GLY A 35 -6.38 -1.05 -0.67
N ASN A 36 -7.24 -0.44 -1.51
CA ASN A 36 -8.46 0.21 -1.07
C ASN A 36 -9.73 -0.67 -1.27
N MET A 37 -9.86 -1.71 -0.44
CA MET A 37 -10.91 -2.73 -0.60
C MET A 37 -12.35 -2.23 -0.43
N THR A 38 -12.57 -1.16 0.34
CA THR A 38 -13.90 -0.54 0.44
C THR A 38 -14.38 -0.03 -0.92
N GLY A 39 -13.46 0.55 -1.73
CA GLY A 39 -13.75 0.94 -3.10
C GLY A 39 -14.11 -0.25 -3.98
N ASN A 40 -13.39 -1.37 -3.83
CA ASN A 40 -13.69 -2.60 -4.58
C ASN A 40 -15.08 -3.18 -4.26
N LEU A 41 -15.54 -3.10 -3.01
CA LEU A 41 -16.90 -3.53 -2.68
C LEU A 41 -17.96 -2.69 -3.40
N LEU A 42 -17.74 -1.37 -3.51
CA LEU A 42 -18.62 -0.49 -4.30
C LEU A 42 -18.55 -0.82 -5.80
N ILE A 43 -17.34 -0.97 -6.35
CA ILE A 43 -17.13 -1.37 -7.76
C ILE A 43 -17.85 -2.69 -8.07
N MET A 44 -17.80 -3.66 -7.17
CA MET A 44 -18.54 -4.92 -7.31
C MET A 44 -20.06 -4.68 -7.39
N GLY A 45 -20.60 -3.84 -6.50
CA GLY A 45 -22.02 -3.47 -6.53
C GLY A 45 -22.42 -2.77 -7.83
N PHE A 46 -21.59 -1.84 -8.32
CA PHE A 46 -21.83 -1.14 -9.58
C PHE A 46 -21.77 -2.08 -10.78
N ALA A 47 -20.79 -2.98 -10.81
CA ALA A 47 -20.65 -3.98 -11.86
C ALA A 47 -21.83 -4.97 -11.86
N ALA A 48 -22.28 -5.41 -10.68
CA ALA A 48 -23.47 -6.23 -10.51
C ALA A 48 -24.77 -5.50 -10.90
N GLY A 49 -24.82 -4.18 -10.72
CA GLY A 49 -25.92 -3.31 -11.16
C GLY A 49 -25.93 -2.98 -12.65
N GLY A 50 -24.97 -3.48 -13.44
CA GLY A 50 -24.95 -3.35 -14.90
C GLY A 50 -24.02 -2.27 -15.48
N VAL A 51 -23.11 -1.70 -14.69
CA VAL A 51 -22.09 -0.76 -15.22
C VAL A 51 -21.06 -1.53 -16.06
N SER A 52 -21.20 -1.45 -17.38
CA SER A 52 -20.48 -2.30 -18.36
C SER A 52 -18.96 -2.14 -18.39
N GLN A 53 -18.43 -1.03 -17.86
CA GLN A 53 -17.00 -0.75 -17.84
C GLN A 53 -16.28 -1.53 -16.71
N LEU A 54 -17.01 -1.99 -15.69
CA LEU A 54 -16.42 -2.58 -14.48
C LEU A 54 -16.40 -4.11 -14.54
N SER A 55 -15.31 -4.72 -14.09
CA SER A 55 -15.15 -6.17 -14.08
C SER A 55 -15.46 -6.77 -12.71
N VAL A 56 -16.55 -7.52 -12.60
CA VAL A 56 -16.89 -8.31 -11.40
C VAL A 56 -15.77 -9.29 -11.08
N VAL A 57 -15.24 -9.98 -12.09
CA VAL A 57 -14.20 -11.01 -11.93
C VAL A 57 -12.88 -10.40 -11.43
N ALA A 58 -12.40 -9.30 -12.03
CA ALA A 58 -11.19 -8.64 -11.58
C ALA A 58 -11.32 -8.14 -10.13
N THR A 59 -12.50 -7.64 -9.77
CA THR A 59 -12.81 -7.14 -8.42
C THR A 59 -12.82 -8.27 -7.40
N LEU A 60 -13.44 -9.41 -7.72
CA LEU A 60 -13.41 -10.62 -6.88
C LEU A 60 -11.99 -11.14 -6.71
N ILE A 61 -11.20 -11.22 -7.78
CA ILE A 61 -9.79 -11.64 -7.73
C ILE A 61 -9.01 -10.72 -6.79
N SER A 62 -9.14 -9.40 -6.95
CA SER A 62 -8.46 -8.44 -6.07
C SER A 62 -8.83 -8.63 -4.60
N LEU A 63 -10.13 -8.78 -4.30
CA LEU A 63 -10.62 -8.99 -2.93
C LEU A 63 -10.09 -10.28 -2.32
N VAL A 64 -10.21 -11.41 -3.02
CA VAL A 64 -9.75 -12.72 -2.52
C VAL A 64 -8.23 -12.71 -2.33
N SER A 65 -7.48 -12.18 -3.30
CA SER A 65 -6.02 -12.05 -3.20
C SER A 65 -5.59 -11.15 -2.05
N PHE A 66 -6.28 -10.03 -1.81
CA PHE A 66 -6.02 -9.18 -0.66
C PHE A 66 -6.29 -9.91 0.66
N VAL A 67 -7.39 -10.65 0.76
CA VAL A 67 -7.72 -11.43 1.97
C VAL A 67 -6.66 -12.51 2.22
N VAL A 68 -6.20 -13.20 1.19
CA VAL A 68 -5.09 -14.16 1.28
C VAL A 68 -3.83 -13.47 1.78
N GLY A 69 -3.45 -12.34 1.19
CA GLY A 69 -2.31 -11.53 1.65
C GLY A 69 -2.46 -11.11 3.11
N ALA A 70 -3.63 -10.64 3.49
CA ALA A 70 -3.93 -10.23 4.86
C ALA A 70 -3.80 -11.40 5.85
N ALA A 71 -4.28 -12.59 5.48
CA ALA A 71 -4.10 -13.80 6.28
C ALA A 71 -2.61 -14.14 6.44
N LEU A 72 -1.80 -14.08 5.37
CA LEU A 72 -0.36 -14.31 5.43
C LEU A 72 0.35 -13.28 6.33
N GLY A 73 0.04 -11.99 6.20
CA GLY A 73 0.56 -10.95 7.09
C GLY A 73 0.12 -11.12 8.55
N GLY A 74 -1.09 -11.65 8.76
CA GLY A 74 -1.63 -12.02 10.06
C GLY A 74 -0.87 -13.18 10.69
N GLN A 75 -0.59 -14.24 9.92
CA GLN A 75 0.22 -15.38 10.36
C GLN A 75 1.65 -14.96 10.71
N LEU A 76 2.28 -14.11 9.88
CA LEU A 76 3.59 -13.55 10.19
C LEU A 76 3.57 -12.78 11.52
N THR A 77 2.53 -11.97 11.74
CA THR A 77 2.39 -11.21 12.98
C THR A 77 2.11 -12.08 14.20
N ALA A 78 1.41 -13.21 14.03
CA ALA A 78 1.15 -14.17 15.10
C ALA A 78 2.41 -14.97 15.48
N ARG A 79 3.23 -15.36 14.49
CA ARG A 79 4.45 -16.17 14.69
C ARG A 79 5.65 -15.34 15.14
N VAL A 80 5.72 -14.07 14.74
CA VAL A 80 6.85 -13.18 15.03
C VAL A 80 6.39 -12.05 15.95
N GLY A 81 6.55 -12.25 17.25
CA GLY A 81 6.19 -11.29 18.29
C GLY A 81 7.06 -10.03 18.29
N ASP A 82 8.34 -10.17 17.93
CA ASP A 82 9.26 -9.03 17.84
C ASP A 82 8.94 -8.14 16.63
N VAL A 83 8.66 -6.87 16.90
CA VAL A 83 8.27 -5.89 15.87
C VAL A 83 9.41 -5.67 14.87
N GLY A 84 10.65 -5.51 15.34
CA GLY A 84 11.79 -5.25 14.46
C GLY A 84 12.04 -6.39 13.49
N ARG A 85 12.07 -7.63 13.99
CA ARG A 85 12.20 -8.84 13.16
C ARG A 85 11.03 -8.98 12.18
N ARG A 86 9.80 -8.69 12.61
CA ARG A 86 8.63 -8.72 11.73
C ARG A 86 8.78 -7.76 10.55
N LEU A 87 9.21 -6.52 10.79
CA LEU A 87 9.41 -5.52 9.73
C LEU A 87 10.57 -5.89 8.80
N ARG A 88 11.66 -6.45 9.34
CA ARG A 88 12.79 -6.98 8.56
C ARG A 88 12.44 -8.16 7.67
N ILE A 89 11.34 -8.87 7.94
CA ILE A 89 10.82 -9.94 7.07
C ILE A 89 9.80 -9.37 6.08
N ALA A 90 8.85 -8.57 6.57
CA ALA A 90 7.73 -8.11 5.78
C ALA A 90 8.11 -7.18 4.63
N PHE A 91 8.96 -6.16 4.86
CA PHE A 91 9.27 -5.16 3.83
C PHE A 91 10.16 -5.68 2.69
N PRO A 92 11.17 -6.54 2.95
CA PRO A 92 11.88 -7.21 1.87
C PRO A 92 10.97 -8.13 1.05
N ALA A 93 10.06 -8.86 1.70
CA ALA A 93 9.09 -9.71 1.00
C ALA A 93 8.12 -8.88 0.12
N GLU A 94 7.62 -7.76 0.65
CA GLU A 94 6.83 -6.78 -0.12
C GLU A 94 7.59 -6.27 -1.34
N SER A 95 8.84 -5.82 -1.15
CA SER A 95 9.66 -5.31 -2.24
C SER A 95 9.97 -6.38 -3.29
N ALA A 96 10.21 -7.62 -2.86
CA ALA A 96 10.40 -8.75 -3.78
C ALA A 96 9.15 -9.01 -4.62
N LEU A 97 7.95 -8.96 -4.03
CA LEU A 97 6.70 -9.10 -4.78
C LEU A 97 6.46 -7.94 -5.75
N HIS A 98 6.80 -6.71 -5.38
CA HIS A 98 6.76 -5.58 -6.33
C HIS A 98 7.74 -5.75 -7.49
N VAL A 99 8.95 -6.27 -7.26
CA VAL A 99 9.91 -6.59 -8.32
C VAL A 99 9.37 -7.71 -9.21
N ILE A 100 8.78 -8.76 -8.62
CA ILE A 100 8.14 -9.84 -9.39
C ILE A 100 7.01 -9.28 -10.27
N ALA A 101 6.17 -8.38 -9.76
CA ALA A 101 5.14 -7.71 -10.55
C ALA A 101 5.73 -6.88 -11.70
N ALA A 102 6.81 -6.14 -11.45
CA ALA A 102 7.50 -5.36 -12.47
C ALA A 102 8.08 -6.25 -13.58
N VAL A 103 8.77 -7.34 -13.22
CA VAL A 103 9.31 -8.31 -14.19
C VAL A 103 8.18 -9.00 -14.96
N ALA A 104 7.13 -9.43 -14.27
CA ALA A 104 5.96 -10.06 -14.88
C ALA A 104 5.28 -9.14 -15.91
N ALA A 105 5.26 -7.83 -15.67
CA ALA A 105 4.67 -6.87 -16.61
C ALA A 105 5.43 -6.76 -17.94
N PHE A 106 6.73 -7.09 -17.99
CA PHE A 106 7.47 -7.17 -19.26
C PHE A 106 7.21 -8.47 -20.03
N GLN A 107 6.81 -9.54 -19.32
CA GLN A 107 6.69 -10.88 -19.91
C GLN A 107 5.24 -11.24 -20.24
N LEU A 108 4.28 -10.72 -19.46
CA LEU A 108 2.87 -11.08 -19.59
C LEU A 108 2.16 -10.09 -20.53
N PRO A 109 1.36 -10.59 -21.50
CA PRO A 109 0.52 -9.73 -22.32
C PRO A 109 -0.66 -9.23 -21.47
N VAL A 110 -0.54 -8.03 -20.90
CA VAL A 110 -1.55 -7.47 -19.98
C VAL A 110 -2.89 -7.17 -20.66
N LYS A 111 -2.93 -7.12 -21.99
CA LYS A 111 -4.20 -7.09 -22.76
C LYS A 111 -5.02 -8.38 -22.64
N THR A 112 -4.41 -9.47 -22.15
CA THR A 112 -5.11 -10.73 -21.86
C THR A 112 -5.59 -10.75 -20.42
N ALA A 113 -6.75 -11.38 -20.18
CA ALA A 113 -7.29 -11.55 -18.84
C ALA A 113 -6.29 -12.24 -17.88
N ALA A 114 -5.57 -13.27 -18.36
CA ALA A 114 -4.60 -14.00 -17.55
C ALA A 114 -3.44 -13.12 -17.08
N GLY A 115 -2.82 -12.33 -17.98
CA GLY A 115 -1.73 -11.43 -17.64
C GLY A 115 -2.17 -10.32 -16.67
N GLN A 116 -3.34 -9.74 -16.93
CA GLN A 116 -3.94 -8.74 -16.06
C GLN A 116 -4.23 -9.30 -14.65
N TYR A 117 -4.88 -10.46 -14.56
CA TYR A 117 -5.23 -11.08 -13.28
C TYR A 117 -4.00 -11.50 -12.48
N ALA A 118 -2.95 -12.00 -13.13
CA ALA A 118 -1.69 -12.33 -12.45
C ALA A 118 -1.09 -11.09 -11.74
N LEU A 119 -1.06 -9.93 -12.40
CA LEU A 119 -0.58 -8.69 -11.80
C LEU A 119 -1.48 -8.21 -10.64
N ILE A 120 -2.82 -8.30 -10.81
CA ILE A 120 -3.76 -7.99 -9.73
C ILE A 120 -3.50 -8.87 -8.51
N VAL A 121 -3.34 -10.18 -8.71
CA VAL A 121 -3.09 -11.14 -7.62
C VAL A 121 -1.82 -10.76 -6.86
N ILE A 122 -0.70 -10.54 -7.55
CA ILE A 122 0.59 -10.21 -6.92
C ILE A 122 0.46 -8.92 -6.11
N LEU A 123 -0.08 -7.85 -6.70
CA LEU A 123 -0.21 -6.55 -6.05
C LEU A 123 -1.20 -6.59 -4.88
N ALA A 124 -2.37 -7.23 -5.04
CA ALA A 124 -3.37 -7.33 -3.99
C ALA A 124 -2.90 -8.18 -2.79
N VAL A 125 -2.23 -9.31 -3.03
CA VAL A 125 -1.59 -10.12 -1.96
C VAL A 125 -0.58 -9.28 -1.20
N THR A 126 0.27 -8.54 -1.92
CA THR A 126 1.30 -7.67 -1.34
C THR A 126 0.68 -6.62 -0.41
N MET A 127 -0.34 -5.92 -0.91
CA MET A 127 -1.04 -4.87 -0.18
C MET A 127 -1.82 -5.40 1.02
N GLY A 128 -2.45 -6.58 0.91
CA GLY A 128 -3.14 -7.25 2.01
C GLY A 128 -2.20 -7.61 3.16
N ALA A 129 -1.04 -8.21 2.83
CA ALA A 129 -0.03 -8.57 3.80
C ALA A 129 0.51 -7.33 4.53
N ARG A 130 0.89 -6.30 3.76
CA ARG A 130 1.40 -5.03 4.30
C ARG A 130 0.38 -4.34 5.21
N ASN A 131 -0.87 -4.18 4.76
CA ASN A 131 -1.92 -3.54 5.54
C ASN A 131 -2.12 -4.25 6.89
N THR A 132 -2.00 -5.58 6.92
CA THR A 132 -2.11 -6.35 8.17
C THR A 132 -0.91 -6.16 9.09
N VAL A 133 0.31 -6.20 8.56
CA VAL A 133 1.55 -5.98 9.32
C VAL A 133 1.58 -4.57 9.92
N VAL A 134 1.20 -3.56 9.14
CA VAL A 134 1.17 -2.16 9.56
C VAL A 134 0.05 -1.91 10.59
N ARG A 135 -1.15 -2.45 10.40
CA ARG A 135 -2.28 -2.31 11.34
C ARG A 135 -1.92 -2.74 12.76
N ARG A 136 -1.09 -3.78 12.90
CA ARG A 136 -0.64 -4.32 14.20
C ARG A 136 0.35 -3.43 14.95
N LEU A 137 0.89 -2.40 14.30
CA LEU A 137 1.77 -1.42 14.95
C LEU A 137 1.00 -0.41 15.80
N LYS A 138 -0.35 -0.41 15.74
CA LYS A 138 -1.24 0.47 16.52
C LYS A 138 -0.89 1.96 16.42
N ILE A 139 -0.16 2.37 15.37
CA ILE A 139 -0.01 3.79 15.07
C ILE A 139 -1.34 4.20 14.46
N ALA A 140 -2.22 4.73 15.31
CA ALA A 140 -3.63 4.98 15.03
C ALA A 140 -3.90 5.84 13.77
N ASP A 141 -2.88 6.50 13.24
CA ASP A 141 -2.98 7.37 12.08
C ASP A 141 -2.59 6.70 10.74
N ILE A 142 -2.11 5.46 10.70
CA ILE A 142 -1.44 4.89 9.49
C ILE A 142 -2.12 3.64 8.95
N ASN A 143 -3.44 3.65 8.84
CA ASN A 143 -4.13 2.65 8.02
C ASN A 143 -4.65 3.32 6.76
N THR A 144 -4.28 2.76 5.61
CA THR A 144 -4.79 3.14 4.28
C THR A 144 -6.29 2.86 4.14
N THR A 145 -6.89 2.08 5.04
CA THR A 145 -8.35 1.93 5.22
C THR A 145 -8.98 3.00 6.11
N VAL A 146 -8.16 3.84 6.74
CA VAL A 146 -8.58 4.92 7.64
C VAL A 146 -8.46 6.26 6.93
N ILE A 147 -8.13 6.40 5.64
CA ILE A 147 -8.04 7.74 5.00
C ILE A 147 -9.31 8.56 5.21
N THR A 148 -10.50 7.96 5.10
CA THR A 148 -11.76 8.61 5.47
C THR A 148 -11.75 9.04 6.93
N GLY A 149 -11.36 8.16 7.85
CA GLY A 149 -11.18 8.51 9.26
C GLY A 149 -10.06 9.53 9.51
N THR A 150 -9.00 9.57 8.72
CA THR A 150 -7.87 10.50 8.81
C THR A 150 -8.31 11.88 8.35
N LEU A 151 -9.11 11.96 7.29
CA LEU A 151 -9.80 13.17 6.84
C LEU A 151 -10.81 13.64 7.88
N THR A 152 -11.67 12.76 8.38
CA THR A 152 -12.63 13.08 9.45
C THR A 152 -11.92 13.58 10.70
N ASN A 153 -10.87 12.89 11.14
CA ASN A 153 -10.11 13.26 12.33
C ASN A 153 -9.28 14.54 12.09
N LEU A 154 -8.82 14.81 10.87
CA LEU A 154 -8.15 16.07 10.52
C LEU A 154 -9.14 17.23 10.53
N ALA A 155 -10.35 17.01 10.02
CA ALA A 155 -11.43 17.99 10.04
C ALA A 155 -11.94 18.24 11.47
N ALA A 156 -12.08 17.18 12.27
CA ALA A 156 -12.43 17.26 13.69
C ALA A 156 -11.36 18.01 14.47
N ASP A 157 -10.07 17.74 14.25
CA ASP A 157 -8.96 18.45 14.90
C ASP A 157 -8.67 19.83 14.27
N SER A 158 -9.58 20.38 13.47
CA SER A 158 -9.42 21.72 12.90
C SER A 158 -9.87 22.81 13.89
N PRO A 159 -9.50 24.08 13.68
CA PRO A 159 -10.03 25.20 14.47
C PRO A 159 -11.57 25.30 14.44
N PHE A 160 -12.22 24.74 13.41
CA PHE A 160 -13.68 24.69 13.30
C PHE A 160 -14.31 23.46 13.98
N GLY A 161 -13.50 22.53 14.48
CA GLY A 161 -13.92 21.34 15.22
C GLY A 161 -13.53 21.43 16.70
N THR A 162 -12.83 20.41 17.21
CA THR A 162 -12.39 20.31 18.61
C THR A 162 -11.08 21.06 18.91
N GLY A 163 -10.50 21.76 17.94
CA GLY A 163 -9.22 22.47 18.07
C GLY A 163 -8.00 21.64 17.65
N ALA A 164 -6.90 22.33 17.34
CA ALA A 164 -5.70 21.74 16.75
C ALA A 164 -5.02 20.70 17.66
N SER A 165 -4.82 19.49 17.15
CA SER A 165 -4.01 18.46 17.82
C SER A 165 -2.57 18.45 17.28
N THR A 166 -1.64 17.92 18.08
CA THR A 166 -0.24 17.71 17.67
C THR A 166 -0.06 16.71 16.51
N ARG A 167 -1.15 16.03 16.10
CA ARG A 167 -1.14 15.01 15.04
C ARG A 167 -1.70 15.49 13.70
N SER A 168 -2.35 16.66 13.65
CA SER A 168 -2.98 17.20 12.43
C SER A 168 -2.01 17.31 11.24
N GLY A 169 -0.77 17.77 11.47
CA GLY A 169 0.25 17.85 10.41
C GLY A 169 0.63 16.50 9.82
N ARG A 170 0.71 15.44 10.64
CA ARG A 170 1.04 14.08 10.17
C ARG A 170 -0.09 13.51 9.31
N ARG A 171 -1.34 13.76 9.68
CA ARG A 171 -2.54 13.33 8.96
C ARG A 171 -2.68 14.03 7.61
N ALA A 172 -2.52 15.34 7.59
CA ALA A 172 -2.51 16.12 6.35
C ALA A 172 -1.41 15.63 5.40
N GLY A 173 -0.20 15.40 5.94
CA GLY A 173 0.90 14.88 5.16
C GLY A 173 0.68 13.45 4.63
N GLN A 174 -0.09 12.60 5.31
CA GLN A 174 -0.46 11.28 4.79
C GLN A 174 -1.45 11.37 3.62
N ILE A 175 -2.46 12.23 3.74
CA ILE A 175 -3.39 12.49 2.64
C ILE A 175 -2.62 13.03 1.43
N GLY A 176 -1.73 14.00 1.65
CA GLY A 176 -0.86 14.53 0.62
C GLY A 176 0.04 13.45 -0.01
N ALA A 177 0.68 12.61 0.81
CA ALA A 177 1.52 11.50 0.33
C ALA A 177 0.75 10.51 -0.55
N LEU A 178 -0.50 10.19 -0.19
CA LEU A 178 -1.34 9.33 -1.00
C LEU A 178 -1.64 9.95 -2.37
N VAL A 179 -2.06 11.23 -2.38
CA VAL A 179 -2.37 11.97 -3.61
C VAL A 179 -1.13 12.07 -4.49
N VAL A 180 0.03 12.38 -3.92
CA VAL A 180 1.31 12.40 -4.64
C VAL A 180 1.64 11.04 -5.23
N GLY A 181 1.45 9.96 -4.48
CA GLY A 181 1.63 8.59 -4.98
C GLY A 181 0.70 8.25 -6.13
N ALA A 182 -0.59 8.56 -6.00
CA ALA A 182 -1.56 8.31 -7.06
C ALA A 182 -1.27 9.12 -8.32
N PHE A 183 -0.90 10.39 -8.16
CA PHE A 183 -0.47 11.24 -9.27
C PHE A 183 0.79 10.70 -9.95
N ALA A 184 1.83 10.40 -9.18
CA ALA A 184 3.09 9.87 -9.71
C ALA A 184 2.89 8.53 -10.43
N GLY A 185 2.13 7.60 -9.83
CA GLY A 185 1.79 6.31 -10.44
C GLY A 185 1.05 6.47 -11.77
N THR A 186 0.07 7.39 -11.81
CA THR A 186 -0.69 7.69 -13.03
C THR A 186 0.20 8.32 -14.11
N VAL A 187 1.02 9.31 -13.76
CA VAL A 187 1.94 9.97 -14.70
C VAL A 187 2.95 8.98 -15.25
N CYS A 188 3.59 8.16 -14.41
CA CYS A 188 4.51 7.12 -14.85
C CYS A 188 3.83 6.14 -15.80
N LEU A 189 2.61 5.69 -15.48
CA LEU A 189 1.85 4.78 -16.32
C LEU A 189 1.52 5.39 -17.69
N LEU A 190 1.03 6.63 -17.72
CA LEU A 190 0.61 7.28 -18.98
C LEU A 190 1.81 7.68 -19.86
N LYS A 191 2.95 8.04 -19.26
CA LYS A 191 4.13 8.50 -20.00
C LYS A 191 5.09 7.38 -20.40
N LEU A 192 5.21 6.35 -19.56
CA LEU A 192 6.22 5.29 -19.71
C LEU A 192 5.61 3.91 -19.96
N GLY A 193 4.30 3.74 -19.74
CA GLY A 193 3.63 2.45 -19.83
C GLY A 193 3.72 1.63 -18.54
N LEU A 194 2.92 0.56 -18.49
CA LEU A 194 2.73 -0.27 -17.31
C LEU A 194 4.03 -0.93 -16.78
N PRO A 195 4.89 -1.56 -17.62
CA PRO A 195 6.08 -2.22 -17.10
C PRO A 195 7.04 -1.25 -16.40
N TRP A 196 7.23 -0.05 -16.98
CA TRP A 196 8.10 0.98 -16.41
C TRP A 196 7.48 1.64 -15.17
N ALA A 197 6.17 1.86 -15.14
CA ALA A 197 5.49 2.36 -13.94
C ALA A 197 5.65 1.41 -12.74
N LEU A 198 5.47 0.10 -12.96
CA LEU A 198 5.70 -0.91 -11.93
C LEU A 198 7.18 -1.02 -11.54
N THR A 199 8.10 -0.84 -12.49
CA THR A 199 9.54 -0.84 -12.21
C THR A 199 9.95 0.33 -11.31
N ILE A 200 9.49 1.55 -11.61
CA ILE A 200 9.77 2.73 -10.79
C ILE A 200 9.19 2.56 -9.39
N MET A 201 7.95 2.07 -9.29
CA MET A 201 7.30 1.76 -8.01
C MET A 201 8.09 0.70 -7.22
N ALA A 202 8.55 -0.37 -7.88
CA ALA A 202 9.36 -1.41 -7.25
C ALA A 202 10.71 -0.89 -6.76
N ILE A 203 11.39 -0.05 -7.55
CA ILE A 203 12.64 0.63 -7.14
C ILE A 203 12.37 1.48 -5.90
N PHE A 204 11.28 2.26 -5.89
CA PHE A 204 10.94 3.09 -4.75
C PHE A 204 10.62 2.26 -3.49
N SER A 205 9.95 1.12 -3.64
CA SER A 205 9.74 0.13 -2.57
C SER A 205 11.06 -0.43 -2.02
N CYS A 206 11.98 -0.82 -2.91
CA CYS A 206 13.29 -1.33 -2.54
C CYS A 206 14.13 -0.28 -1.80
N LEU A 207 14.15 0.98 -2.28
CA LEU A 207 14.86 2.08 -1.63
C LEU A 207 14.29 2.38 -0.24
N THR A 208 12.96 2.37 -0.11
CA THR A 208 12.29 2.55 1.19
C THR A 208 12.66 1.44 2.18
N THR A 209 12.68 0.19 1.70
CA THR A 209 13.08 -0.98 2.50
C THR A 209 14.57 -0.94 2.88
N ALA A 210 15.45 -0.61 1.94
CA ALA A 210 16.88 -0.48 2.19
C ALA A 210 17.17 0.64 3.21
N GLY A 211 16.52 1.79 3.07
CA GLY A 211 16.62 2.89 4.01
C GLY A 211 16.20 2.50 5.43
N HIS A 212 15.12 1.71 5.56
CA HIS A 212 14.68 1.16 6.85
C HIS A 212 15.72 0.21 7.45
N ILE A 213 16.27 -0.73 6.66
CA ILE A 213 17.27 -1.69 7.14
C ILE A 213 18.54 -0.97 7.60
N VAL A 214 19.02 0.01 6.84
CA VAL A 214 20.20 0.80 7.19
C VAL A 214 19.95 1.60 8.47
N PHE A 215 18.80 2.26 8.60
CA PHE A 215 18.42 3.01 9.80
C PHE A 215 18.39 2.11 11.05
N ASP A 216 17.76 0.94 10.95
CA ASP A 216 17.71 -0.05 12.02
C ASP A 216 19.11 -0.56 12.41
N ALA A 217 19.97 -0.82 11.42
CA ALA A 217 21.34 -1.28 11.66
C ALA A 217 22.21 -0.22 12.34
N VAL A 218 22.09 1.04 11.95
CA VAL A 218 22.78 2.17 12.59
C VAL A 218 22.31 2.31 14.05
N ARG A 219 21.00 2.26 14.29
CA ARG A 219 20.43 2.36 15.64
C ARG A 219 20.89 1.23 16.55
N ALA A 220 20.99 0.01 16.04
CA ALA A 220 21.45 -1.15 16.81
C ALA A 220 22.93 -1.00 17.24
N ARG A 221 23.77 -0.34 16.43
CA ARG A 221 25.18 -0.08 16.75
C ARG A 221 25.37 1.05 17.77
N SER A 222 24.43 1.97 17.90
CA SER A 222 24.58 3.16 18.75
C SER A 222 24.41 2.90 20.25
N GLY A 223 23.84 1.76 20.68
CA GLY A 223 23.70 1.34 22.09
C GLY A 223 22.89 2.32 22.98
N PRO A 224 22.33 1.88 24.13
CA PRO A 224 21.75 2.82 25.08
C PRO A 224 22.89 3.59 25.75
N ARG A 225 22.88 4.92 25.62
CA ARG A 225 23.66 5.81 26.51
C ARG A 225 23.07 5.79 27.91
#